data_AF-A0A0P1EBQ3-F1
#
_entry.id   AF-A0A0P1EBQ3-F1
#
_cell.length_a   1.000
_cell.length_b   1.000
_cell.length_c   1.000
_cell.angle_alpha   90.00
_cell.angle_beta   90.00
_cell.angle_gamma   90.00
#
_symmetry.space_group_name_H-M   'P 1'
#
loop_
_entity.id
_entity.type
_entity.pdbx_description
1 polymer ?
#
loop_
_entity_poly.entity_id
_entity_poly.type
_entity_poly.pdbx_seq_one_letter_code
_entity_poly.pdbx_strand_id
1 'polypeptide(L)'
;MHTLESVLEAVDDLNSRKTVINAIRSEDGKPEVSSFEIGYLCRAGSALVGIDLDDCRSADTGDLAPELLELIKESDTYWESSISGTGVRMWAERLVSDENLNGERDGLGFYSKPMRGLVVQFVPDLSSPLKIGPAHPIRRWFRKLRRKIHPVRLPILAEDQASISDVPSILVDLPNPGRGREEWIRMGMSLRVIADHSEDLALAAEIEEAWITWSKKGEAHGCSGRPDSPERAWRSFRDVREISSGTFWYLARDLGWAGRDRRVPPIFPMERSLLAASSGSEEHLRRLARTLLNDLGAGDMATDHLIKAIGRSAEIPESVIFEILTAERARWYEITAELITHAKETERMRTLADAFRRGEEELNETRDELMAQRFMALARSLPPAQRSNALRWIKREWQVG
;
A
#
# COMPACT_ATOMS: atom_id res chain seq x y z
N MET A 1 16.36 26.60 -21.92
CA MET A 1 16.44 26.36 -20.46
C MET A 1 15.86 27.58 -19.78
N HIS A 2 14.85 27.40 -18.92
CA HIS A 2 14.33 28.48 -18.09
C HIS A 2 15.36 28.79 -16.98
N THR A 3 15.59 30.06 -16.68
CA THR A 3 16.45 30.48 -15.55
C THR A 3 15.67 30.34 -14.24
N LEU A 4 16.38 30.21 -13.11
CA LEU A 4 15.76 30.19 -11.77
C LEU A 4 14.89 31.43 -11.57
N GLU A 5 15.34 32.60 -12.02
CA GLU A 5 14.58 33.86 -12.01
C GLU A 5 13.25 33.73 -12.75
N SER A 6 13.23 33.17 -13.96
CA SER A 6 11.97 32.99 -14.71
C SER A 6 10.99 32.02 -14.04
N VAL A 7 11.50 31.05 -13.26
CA VAL A 7 10.66 30.14 -12.47
C VAL A 7 10.10 30.87 -11.25
N LEU A 8 10.92 31.66 -10.55
CA LEU A 8 10.47 32.46 -9.41
C LEU A 8 9.44 33.52 -9.83
N GLU A 9 9.65 34.19 -10.97
CA GLU A 9 8.66 35.13 -11.53
C GLU A 9 7.33 34.43 -11.86
N ALA A 10 7.38 33.24 -12.44
CA ALA A 10 6.17 32.46 -12.72
C ALA A 10 5.47 32.01 -11.43
N VAL A 11 6.22 31.67 -10.38
CA VAL A 11 5.70 31.35 -9.05
C VAL A 11 5.04 32.57 -8.40
N ASP A 12 5.68 33.73 -8.48
CA ASP A 12 5.13 34.98 -7.95
C ASP A 12 3.87 35.42 -8.69
N ASP A 13 3.82 35.28 -10.02
CA ASP A 13 2.62 35.50 -10.82
C ASP A 13 1.49 34.53 -10.42
N LEU A 14 1.79 33.24 -10.23
CA LEU A 14 0.82 32.25 -9.75
C LEU A 14 0.30 32.59 -8.35
N ASN A 15 1.18 32.97 -7.42
CA ASN A 15 0.81 33.36 -6.06
C ASN A 15 -0.02 34.67 -6.04
N SER A 16 0.31 35.62 -6.90
CA SER A 16 -0.45 36.85 -7.08
C SER A 16 -1.87 36.57 -7.59
N ARG A 17 -2.00 35.69 -8.60
CA ARG A 17 -3.31 35.25 -9.11
C ARG A 17 -4.12 34.50 -8.06
N LYS A 18 -3.49 33.61 -7.29
CA LYS A 18 -4.10 32.93 -6.14
C LYS A 18 -4.68 33.93 -5.14
N THR A 19 -3.92 34.97 -4.80
CA THR A 19 -4.35 36.02 -3.86
C THR A 19 -5.59 36.76 -4.37
N VAL A 20 -5.60 37.16 -5.65
CA VAL A 20 -6.75 37.84 -6.27
C VAL A 20 -8.00 36.94 -6.29
N ILE A 21 -7.85 35.68 -6.67
CA ILE A 21 -8.98 34.73 -6.70
C ILE A 21 -9.56 34.51 -5.29
N ASN A 22 -8.69 34.36 -4.27
CA ASN A 22 -9.13 34.24 -2.88
C ASN A 22 -9.91 35.49 -2.42
N ALA A 23 -9.43 36.69 -2.78
CA ALA A 23 -10.08 37.95 -2.43
C ALA A 23 -11.50 38.05 -3.03
N ILE A 24 -11.66 37.78 -4.33
CA ILE A 24 -12.96 37.84 -5.03
C ILE A 24 -14.01 36.94 -4.35
N ARG A 25 -13.63 35.74 -3.89
CA ARG A 25 -14.58 34.80 -3.26
C ARG A 25 -14.95 35.17 -1.83
N SER A 26 -14.06 35.88 -1.13
CA SER A 26 -14.33 36.33 0.23
C SER A 26 -15.43 37.40 0.30
N GLU A 27 -15.65 38.16 -0.77
CA GLU A 27 -16.68 39.21 -0.86
C GLU A 27 -18.11 38.64 -0.96
N ASP A 28 -18.29 37.38 -1.38
CA ASP A 28 -19.60 36.73 -1.54
C ASP A 28 -20.25 36.30 -0.20
N GLY A 29 -19.68 36.68 0.95
CA GLY A 29 -20.30 36.53 2.27
C GLY A 29 -20.46 35.08 2.76
N LYS A 30 -19.84 34.09 2.09
CA LYS A 30 -19.78 32.71 2.58
C LYS A 30 -18.49 32.51 3.38
N PRO A 31 -18.58 32.26 4.69
CA PRO A 31 -17.41 31.98 5.51
C PRO A 31 -17.00 30.53 5.31
N GLU A 32 -16.44 30.18 4.15
CA GLU A 32 -15.75 28.90 3.99
C GLU A 32 -14.43 29.12 3.26
N VAL A 33 -13.38 28.91 4.03
CA VAL A 33 -11.96 29.01 3.72
C VAL A 33 -11.62 28.13 2.52
N SER A 34 -11.78 28.63 1.30
CA SER A 34 -11.22 27.98 0.11
C SER A 34 -10.00 28.77 -0.35
N SER A 35 -8.85 28.53 0.28
CA SER A 35 -7.58 28.95 -0.31
C SER A 35 -7.31 28.09 -1.53
N PHE A 36 -7.02 28.71 -2.68
CA PHE A 36 -6.49 27.96 -3.82
C PHE A 36 -5.06 27.50 -3.55
N GLU A 37 -4.75 26.29 -3.99
CA GLU A 37 -3.45 25.66 -3.81
C GLU A 37 -2.97 25.08 -5.13
N ILE A 38 -1.64 25.07 -5.32
CA ILE A 38 -1.03 24.50 -6.52
C ILE A 38 -0.74 23.05 -6.22
N GLY A 39 -1.42 22.13 -6.92
CA GLY A 39 -1.13 20.71 -6.84
C GLY A 39 -0.12 20.28 -7.90
N TYR A 40 0.95 19.62 -7.50
CA TYR A 40 1.82 18.87 -8.41
C TYR A 40 1.42 17.40 -8.42
N LEU A 41 1.08 16.90 -9.61
CA LEU A 41 0.73 15.50 -9.81
C LEU A 41 1.92 14.76 -10.42
N CYS A 42 2.61 13.95 -9.62
CA CYS A 42 3.71 13.12 -10.09
C CYS A 42 3.16 12.10 -11.11
N ARG A 43 3.62 12.17 -12.36
CA ARG A 43 3.27 11.24 -13.44
C ARG A 43 4.52 10.53 -13.95
N ALA A 44 4.32 9.42 -14.66
CA ALA A 44 5.38 8.86 -15.49
C ALA A 44 5.91 9.95 -16.44
N GLY A 45 7.23 10.13 -16.49
CA GLY A 45 7.88 11.19 -17.28
C GLY A 45 7.91 12.58 -16.64
N SER A 46 7.39 12.76 -15.43
CA SER A 46 7.54 14.03 -14.70
C SER A 46 9.00 14.36 -14.42
N ALA A 47 9.37 15.64 -14.42
CA ALA A 47 10.74 16.04 -14.10
C ALA A 47 11.08 15.82 -12.61
N LEU A 48 10.06 15.81 -11.75
CA LEU A 48 10.23 15.74 -10.31
C LEU A 48 9.55 14.50 -9.72
N VAL A 49 10.11 14.05 -8.60
CA VAL A 49 9.41 13.22 -7.63
C VAL A 49 8.97 14.09 -6.45
N GLY A 50 7.83 13.74 -5.89
CA GLY A 50 7.31 14.36 -4.68
C GLY A 50 7.59 13.49 -3.47
N ILE A 51 8.03 14.11 -2.37
CA ILE A 51 8.27 13.44 -1.10
C ILE A 51 7.40 14.13 -0.06
N ASP A 52 6.66 13.36 0.73
CA ASP A 52 5.79 13.85 1.80
C ASP A 52 6.24 13.20 3.11
N LEU A 53 6.45 14.00 4.15
CA LEU A 53 6.95 13.57 5.45
C LEU A 53 5.94 14.02 6.51
N ASP A 54 5.13 13.10 6.99
CA ASP A 54 4.08 13.35 7.98
C ASP A 54 4.62 13.30 9.41
N ASP A 55 4.02 14.12 10.29
CA ASP A 55 4.30 14.20 11.73
C ASP A 55 5.79 14.30 12.10
N CYS A 56 6.50 15.03 11.24
CA CYS A 56 7.94 15.10 11.16
C CYS A 56 8.47 16.43 11.75
N ARG A 57 7.54 17.34 12.07
CA ARG A 57 7.73 18.68 12.61
C ARG A 57 6.84 18.92 13.82
N SER A 58 7.42 19.46 14.89
CA SER A 58 6.70 19.87 16.10
C SER A 58 5.68 20.96 15.78
N ALA A 59 4.42 20.76 16.19
CA ALA A 59 3.36 21.75 16.00
C ALA A 59 3.62 23.05 16.80
N ASP A 60 4.24 22.92 17.97
CA ASP A 60 4.44 24.04 18.90
C ASP A 60 5.69 24.86 18.55
N THR A 61 6.77 24.18 18.16
CA THR A 61 8.09 24.81 17.96
C THR A 61 8.48 24.94 16.50
N GLY A 62 7.88 24.13 15.62
CA GLY A 62 8.30 24.03 14.22
C GLY A 62 9.62 23.26 14.01
N ASP A 63 10.18 22.66 15.07
CA ASP A 63 11.42 21.89 14.99
C ASP A 63 11.19 20.55 14.28
N LEU A 64 12.16 20.14 13.46
CA LEU A 64 12.14 18.85 12.78
C LEU A 64 12.69 17.73 13.66
N ALA A 65 12.19 16.50 13.48
CA ALA A 65 12.76 15.35 14.16
C ALA A 65 14.24 15.15 13.77
N PRO A 66 15.14 14.77 14.70
CA PRO A 66 16.57 14.68 14.43
C PRO A 66 16.96 13.78 13.24
N GLU A 67 16.26 12.66 13.04
CA GLU A 67 16.53 11.77 11.91
C GLU A 67 16.25 12.44 10.54
N LEU A 68 15.29 13.37 10.48
CA LEU A 68 14.95 14.09 9.26
C LEU A 68 15.96 15.17 8.91
N LEU A 69 16.61 15.76 9.90
CA LEU A 69 17.67 16.74 9.67
C LEU A 69 18.82 16.11 8.86
N GLU A 70 19.14 14.83 9.12
CA GLU A 70 20.13 14.09 8.33
C GLU A 70 19.64 13.91 6.89
N LEU A 71 18.40 13.46 6.68
CA LEU A 71 17.80 13.30 5.35
C LEU A 71 17.79 14.62 4.56
N ILE A 72 17.31 15.70 5.16
CA ILE A 72 17.21 17.01 4.52
C ILE A 72 18.61 17.51 4.13
N LYS A 73 19.57 17.43 5.06
CA LYS A 73 20.95 17.84 4.82
C LYS A 73 21.64 17.01 3.72
N GLU A 74 21.40 15.70 3.66
CA GLU A 74 21.96 14.83 2.63
C GLU A 74 21.29 15.02 1.26
N SER A 75 19.99 15.34 1.24
CA SER A 75 19.20 15.47 0.01
C SER A 75 19.55 16.70 -0.81
N ASP A 76 19.96 17.79 -0.13
CA ASP A 76 20.36 19.05 -0.74
C ASP A 76 19.37 19.54 -1.83
N THR A 77 18.08 19.41 -1.53
CA THR A 77 16.98 19.70 -2.45
C THR A 77 15.93 20.56 -1.76
N TYR A 78 15.14 21.25 -2.56
CA TYR A 78 14.06 22.10 -2.08
C TYR A 78 13.08 21.30 -1.22
N TRP A 79 12.69 21.92 -0.11
CA TRP A 79 11.62 21.46 0.75
C TRP A 79 10.82 22.63 1.35
N GLU A 80 9.62 22.34 1.84
CA GLU A 80 8.71 23.30 2.45
C GLU A 80 7.89 22.62 3.55
N SER A 81 7.37 23.40 4.50
CA SER A 81 6.41 22.87 5.46
C SER A 81 5.14 22.41 4.74
N SER A 82 4.49 21.37 5.24
CA SER A 82 3.16 20.96 4.75
C SER A 82 2.10 21.95 5.25
N ILE A 83 0.88 21.84 4.71
CA ILE A 83 -0.27 22.69 5.13
C ILE A 83 -0.67 22.39 6.57
N SER A 84 -0.49 21.15 7.05
CA SER A 84 -0.80 20.80 8.44
C SER A 84 0.13 21.48 9.44
N GLY A 85 1.27 22.00 8.98
CA GLY A 85 2.32 22.57 9.84
C GLY A 85 3.18 21.53 10.56
N THR A 86 2.72 20.27 10.63
CA THR A 86 3.42 19.14 11.28
C THR A 86 4.23 18.29 10.32
N GLY A 87 4.09 18.50 9.01
CA GLY A 87 4.81 17.75 7.99
C GLY A 87 5.76 18.61 7.16
N VAL A 88 6.51 17.95 6.28
CA VAL A 88 7.42 18.56 5.30
C VAL A 88 7.21 17.90 3.95
N ARG A 89 7.28 18.70 2.88
CA ARG A 89 7.33 18.21 1.51
C ARG A 89 8.66 18.54 0.89
N MET A 90 9.19 17.61 0.10
CA MET A 90 10.42 17.80 -0.65
C MET A 90 10.20 17.52 -2.13
N TRP A 91 10.93 18.23 -2.97
CA TRP A 91 10.88 18.08 -4.42
C TRP A 91 12.29 17.76 -4.91
N ALA A 92 12.44 16.66 -5.63
CA ALA A 92 13.76 16.22 -6.13
C ALA A 92 13.68 15.83 -7.60
N GLU A 93 14.82 15.90 -8.29
CA GLU A 93 14.94 15.46 -9.68
C GLU A 93 14.63 13.96 -9.78
N ARG A 94 13.75 13.63 -10.73
CA ARG A 94 13.37 12.25 -11.01
C ARG A 94 14.46 11.53 -11.79
N LEU A 95 14.83 10.34 -11.33
CA LEU A 95 15.71 9.44 -12.07
C LEU A 95 14.88 8.31 -12.71
N VAL A 96 15.39 7.73 -13.81
CA VAL A 96 14.77 6.58 -14.50
C VAL A 96 14.48 5.43 -13.52
N SER A 97 15.40 5.20 -12.59
CA SER A 97 15.28 4.17 -11.55
C SER A 97 14.15 4.40 -10.52
N ASP A 98 13.49 5.55 -10.54
CA ASP A 98 12.45 5.91 -9.58
C ASP A 98 11.04 5.52 -10.08
N GLU A 99 10.91 5.08 -11.32
CA GLU A 99 9.62 4.67 -11.92
C GLU A 99 8.89 3.61 -11.10
N ASN A 100 9.62 2.75 -10.39
CA ASN A 100 9.02 1.68 -9.58
C ASN A 100 9.01 1.97 -8.08
N LEU A 101 9.37 3.20 -7.69
CA LEU A 101 9.30 3.66 -6.31
C LEU A 101 8.08 4.57 -6.16
N ASN A 102 7.03 4.04 -5.54
CA ASN A 102 5.82 4.80 -5.24
C ASN A 102 5.18 4.25 -3.97
N GLY A 103 4.71 5.12 -3.09
CA GLY A 103 3.93 4.77 -1.91
C GLY A 103 4.42 5.47 -0.64
N GLU A 104 3.70 5.21 0.44
CA GLU A 104 3.90 5.82 1.75
C GLU A 104 4.22 4.75 2.79
N ARG A 105 5.17 5.04 3.68
CA ARG A 105 5.65 4.13 4.73
C ARG A 105 6.10 4.93 5.95
N ASP A 106 5.51 4.66 7.10
CA ASP A 106 5.84 5.30 8.39
C ASP A 106 5.92 6.83 8.27
N GLY A 107 4.88 7.43 7.67
CA GLY A 107 4.81 8.87 7.42
C GLY A 107 5.73 9.38 6.31
N LEU A 108 6.50 8.52 5.64
CA LEU A 108 7.37 8.91 4.52
C LEU A 108 6.78 8.43 3.19
N GLY A 109 6.18 9.36 2.46
CA GLY A 109 5.67 9.24 1.09
C GLY A 109 6.76 9.51 0.06
N PHE A 110 6.89 8.62 -0.93
CA PHE A 110 7.69 8.86 -2.14
C PHE A 110 6.79 8.64 -3.35
N TYR A 111 6.61 9.67 -4.15
CA TYR A 111 5.66 9.68 -5.26
C TYR A 111 6.37 9.97 -6.58
N SER A 112 6.41 8.96 -7.44
CA SER A 112 6.90 9.07 -8.82
C SER A 112 5.81 8.74 -9.84
N LYS A 113 4.67 8.21 -9.42
CA LYS A 113 3.53 7.79 -10.25
C LYS A 113 2.25 8.50 -9.80
N PRO A 114 1.22 8.55 -10.67
CA PRO A 114 -0.02 9.26 -10.35
C PRO A 114 -0.83 8.45 -9.35
N MET A 115 -0.54 8.65 -8.07
CA MET A 115 -1.36 8.18 -6.95
C MET A 115 -2.03 9.35 -6.24
N ARG A 116 -1.26 10.42 -5.96
CA ARG A 116 -1.72 11.58 -5.19
C ARG A 116 -1.14 12.85 -5.78
N GLY A 117 -1.95 13.90 -5.84
CA GLY A 117 -1.45 15.26 -6.06
C GLY A 117 -0.90 15.79 -4.73
N LEU A 118 0.32 16.31 -4.75
CA LEU A 118 0.94 16.94 -3.59
C LEU A 118 0.83 18.46 -3.73
N VAL A 119 0.47 19.14 -2.66
CA VAL A 119 0.38 20.60 -2.69
C VAL A 119 1.76 21.21 -2.59
N VAL A 120 2.03 22.14 -3.51
CA VAL A 120 3.21 23.01 -3.55
C VAL A 120 2.80 24.39 -3.05
N GLN A 121 3.50 24.89 -2.04
CA GLN A 121 3.27 26.22 -1.45
C GLN A 121 4.24 27.26 -2.00
N PHE A 122 5.43 26.86 -2.45
CA PHE A 122 6.53 27.75 -2.81
C PHE A 122 6.94 28.67 -1.64
N VAL A 123 6.77 28.19 -0.41
CA VAL A 123 7.18 28.86 0.82
C VAL A 123 8.28 28.02 1.44
N PRO A 124 9.54 28.16 0.99
CA PRO A 124 10.66 27.44 1.56
C PRO A 124 10.81 27.82 3.02
N ASP A 125 11.15 26.84 3.85
CA ASP A 125 11.70 27.14 5.17
C ASP A 125 13.01 27.93 5.01
N LEU A 126 13.40 28.71 6.02
CA LEU A 126 14.63 29.51 6.01
C LEU A 126 15.89 28.71 5.68
N SER A 127 15.88 27.41 6.01
CA SER A 127 17.00 26.50 5.77
C SER A 127 16.87 25.66 4.48
N SER A 128 15.79 25.83 3.73
CA SER A 128 15.55 25.10 2.49
C SER A 128 16.35 25.68 1.32
N PRO A 129 17.11 24.85 0.59
CA PRO A 129 17.85 25.33 -0.55
C PRO A 129 16.90 25.63 -1.71
N LEU A 130 17.08 26.76 -2.38
CA LEU A 130 16.31 27.16 -3.57
C LEU A 130 16.81 26.43 -4.84
N LYS A 131 16.95 25.10 -4.77
CA LYS A 131 17.37 24.27 -5.90
C LYS A 131 16.75 22.88 -5.84
N ILE A 132 16.67 22.23 -6.99
CA ILE A 132 16.26 20.82 -7.09
C ILE A 132 17.52 19.97 -7.16
N GLY A 133 17.75 19.18 -6.12
CA GLY A 133 18.79 18.16 -6.04
C GLY A 133 18.30 16.78 -6.51
N PRO A 134 19.20 15.78 -6.56
CA PRO A 134 18.87 14.44 -7.03
C PRO A 134 18.06 13.65 -5.98
N ALA A 135 17.10 12.82 -6.41
CA ALA A 135 16.31 11.97 -5.50
C ALA A 135 17.11 10.83 -4.83
N HIS A 136 18.38 10.63 -5.18
CA HIS A 136 19.19 9.49 -4.73
C HIS A 136 19.30 9.35 -3.20
N PRO A 137 19.61 10.41 -2.41
CA PRO A 137 19.72 10.30 -0.95
C PRO A 137 18.38 9.91 -0.32
N ILE A 138 17.30 10.54 -0.76
CA ILE A 138 15.95 10.28 -0.26
C ILE A 138 15.52 8.84 -0.57
N ARG A 139 15.83 8.35 -1.77
CA ARG A 139 15.60 6.96 -2.15
C ARG A 139 16.36 5.96 -1.28
N ARG A 140 17.60 6.28 -0.90
CA ARG A 140 18.38 5.42 0.02
C ARG A 140 17.66 5.33 1.37
N TRP A 141 17.14 6.44 1.86
CA TRP A 141 16.32 6.50 3.07
C TRP A 141 15.02 5.73 2.95
N PHE A 142 14.23 5.94 1.88
CA PHE A 142 13.01 5.21 1.59
C PHE A 142 13.24 3.69 1.61
N ARG A 143 14.33 3.23 0.99
CA ARG A 143 14.72 1.81 0.98
C ARG A 143 15.21 1.31 2.34
N LYS A 144 15.90 2.15 3.13
CA LYS A 144 16.35 1.81 4.49
C LYS A 144 15.15 1.61 5.41
N LEU A 145 14.14 2.48 5.33
CA LEU A 145 12.86 2.32 6.02
C LEU A 145 12.16 1.04 5.56
N ARG A 146 12.11 0.78 4.25
CA ARG A 146 11.58 -0.48 3.70
C ARG A 146 12.35 -1.75 4.14
N ARG A 147 13.58 -1.62 4.65
CA ARG A 147 14.37 -2.76 5.18
C ARG A 147 14.22 -2.92 6.70
N LYS A 148 14.09 -1.80 7.43
CA LYS A 148 13.75 -1.82 8.87
C LYS A 148 12.35 -2.36 9.07
N ILE A 149 11.44 -1.93 8.21
CA ILE A 149 10.17 -2.59 7.95
C ILE A 149 10.44 -3.68 6.90
N HIS A 150 11.22 -4.72 7.25
CA HIS A 150 10.67 -6.01 6.88
C HIS A 150 9.22 -5.94 7.36
N PRO A 151 8.21 -6.41 6.61
CA PRO A 151 7.02 -6.77 7.32
C PRO A 151 7.59 -7.60 8.46
N VAL A 152 7.38 -7.15 9.70
CA VAL A 152 6.86 -8.10 10.66
C VAL A 152 5.75 -8.70 9.81
N ARG A 153 6.04 -9.83 9.14
CA ARG A 153 5.03 -10.81 8.83
C ARG A 153 4.43 -10.87 10.22
N LEU A 154 3.34 -10.13 10.45
CA LEU A 154 2.60 -10.20 11.71
C LEU A 154 2.45 -11.69 11.84
N PRO A 155 3.26 -12.31 12.72
CA PRO A 155 3.87 -13.61 12.47
C PRO A 155 2.74 -14.50 12.10
N ILE A 156 2.56 -14.87 10.80
CA ILE A 156 1.25 -15.23 10.21
C ILE A 156 0.43 -15.79 11.33
N LEU A 157 -0.39 -14.93 11.97
CA LEU A 157 -0.86 -15.29 13.31
C LEU A 157 -1.52 -16.63 13.10
N ALA A 158 -1.26 -17.61 13.98
CA ALA A 158 -1.82 -18.96 13.83
C ALA A 158 -3.37 -18.95 13.70
N GLU A 159 -3.94 -17.76 13.87
CA GLU A 159 -5.24 -17.15 13.69
C GLU A 159 -5.67 -16.88 12.22
N ASP A 160 -4.88 -17.26 11.20
CA ASP A 160 -5.33 -17.51 9.80
C ASP A 160 -6.30 -18.73 9.68
N GLN A 161 -6.91 -19.16 10.79
CA GLN A 161 -7.82 -20.30 10.88
C GLN A 161 -9.29 -19.92 11.07
N ALA A 162 -9.61 -18.64 11.32
CA ALA A 162 -11.00 -18.22 11.24
C ALA A 162 -11.39 -18.24 9.77
N SER A 163 -12.39 -19.05 9.44
CA SER A 163 -12.85 -19.16 8.07
C SER A 163 -13.51 -17.84 7.68
N ILE A 164 -13.47 -17.49 6.39
CA ILE A 164 -14.28 -16.38 5.86
C ILE A 164 -15.76 -16.61 6.20
N SER A 165 -16.20 -17.87 6.30
CA SER A 165 -17.55 -18.24 6.75
C SER A 165 -17.88 -17.86 8.20
N ASP A 166 -16.90 -17.50 9.02
CA ASP A 166 -17.15 -17.05 10.40
C ASP A 166 -17.49 -15.56 10.48
N VAL A 167 -17.18 -14.76 9.44
CA VAL A 167 -17.32 -13.30 9.43
C VAL A 167 -18.72 -12.82 9.87
N PRO A 168 -19.85 -13.38 9.35
CA PRO A 168 -21.18 -12.96 9.79
C PRO A 168 -21.39 -13.14 11.29
N SER A 169 -21.00 -14.30 11.85
CA SER A 169 -21.15 -14.58 13.28
C SER A 169 -20.32 -13.64 14.15
N ILE A 170 -19.11 -13.28 13.70
CA ILE A 170 -18.23 -12.37 14.41
C ILE A 170 -18.85 -10.97 14.49
N LEU A 171 -19.41 -10.46 13.38
CA LEU A 171 -20.09 -9.17 13.36
C LEU A 171 -21.33 -9.11 14.25
N VAL A 172 -22.01 -10.25 14.45
CA VAL A 172 -23.15 -10.34 15.38
C VAL A 172 -22.68 -10.09 16.83
N ASP A 173 -21.52 -10.60 17.21
CA ASP A 173 -21.00 -10.49 18.58
C ASP A 173 -20.17 -9.22 18.81
N LEU A 174 -19.61 -8.63 17.75
CA LEU A 174 -18.78 -7.43 17.85
C LEU A 174 -19.59 -6.22 18.33
N PRO A 175 -19.05 -5.45 19.31
CA PRO A 175 -19.61 -4.15 19.64
C PRO A 175 -19.41 -3.17 18.49
N ASN A 176 -20.28 -2.16 18.39
CA ASN A 176 -20.09 -1.01 17.51
C ASN A 176 -20.14 0.28 18.35
N PRO A 177 -19.02 0.65 19.00
CA PRO A 177 -19.02 1.77 19.94
C PRO A 177 -19.03 3.15 19.27
N GLY A 178 -19.22 3.24 17.94
CA GLY A 178 -19.30 4.52 17.24
C GLY A 178 -17.96 5.27 17.17
N ARG A 179 -16.86 4.58 16.84
CA ARG A 179 -15.50 5.14 16.75
C ARG A 179 -15.24 6.09 15.58
N GLY A 180 -16.26 6.84 15.17
CA GLY A 180 -16.21 7.76 14.05
C GLY A 180 -16.43 7.09 12.69
N ARG A 181 -16.64 7.94 11.68
CA ARG A 181 -17.03 7.55 10.32
C ARG A 181 -15.92 6.81 9.56
N GLU A 182 -14.65 7.15 9.81
CA GLU A 182 -13.53 6.57 9.09
C GLU A 182 -13.33 5.09 9.41
N GLU A 183 -13.31 4.72 10.70
CA GLU A 183 -13.22 3.31 11.11
C GLU A 183 -14.43 2.50 10.65
N TRP A 184 -15.63 3.10 10.68
CA TRP A 184 -16.84 2.48 10.15
C TRP A 184 -16.74 2.18 8.65
N ILE A 185 -16.24 3.14 7.85
CA ILE A 185 -15.98 2.95 6.41
C ILE A 185 -14.90 1.89 6.19
N ARG A 186 -13.79 1.94 6.94
CA ARG A 186 -12.68 0.99 6.81
C ARG A 186 -13.13 -0.44 7.13
N MET A 187 -13.96 -0.63 8.16
CA MET A 187 -14.61 -1.91 8.46
C MET A 187 -15.46 -2.38 7.27
N GLY A 188 -16.36 -1.52 6.77
CA GLY A 188 -17.23 -1.85 5.64
C GLY A 188 -16.48 -2.19 4.35
N MET A 189 -15.43 -1.44 4.01
CA MET A 189 -14.57 -1.72 2.85
C MET A 189 -13.85 -3.06 2.99
N SER A 190 -13.33 -3.38 4.17
CA SER A 190 -12.64 -4.67 4.39
C SER A 190 -13.57 -5.87 4.23
N LEU A 191 -14.82 -5.74 4.67
CA LEU A 191 -15.86 -6.76 4.50
C LEU A 191 -16.33 -6.87 3.05
N ARG A 192 -16.42 -5.74 2.35
CA ARG A 192 -16.73 -5.70 0.92
C ARG A 192 -15.68 -6.48 0.11
N VAL A 193 -14.40 -6.31 0.43
CA VAL A 193 -13.31 -7.09 -0.20
C VAL A 193 -13.51 -8.58 0.05
N ILE A 194 -13.86 -8.98 1.27
CA ILE A 194 -14.12 -10.40 1.59
C ILE A 194 -15.31 -10.93 0.78
N ALA A 195 -16.41 -10.17 0.71
CA ALA A 195 -17.62 -10.57 -0.02
C ALA A 195 -17.40 -10.65 -1.54
N ASP A 196 -16.73 -9.66 -2.13
CA ASP A 196 -16.46 -9.61 -3.58
C ASP A 196 -15.48 -10.71 -4.03
N HIS A 197 -14.64 -11.24 -3.13
CA HIS A 197 -13.72 -12.36 -3.40
C HIS A 197 -14.26 -13.73 -2.98
N SER A 198 -15.48 -13.80 -2.40
CA SER A 198 -16.12 -15.07 -2.05
C SER A 198 -16.68 -15.74 -3.30
N GLU A 199 -16.32 -17.01 -3.53
CA GLU A 199 -16.96 -17.83 -4.56
C GLU A 199 -18.40 -18.22 -4.16
N ASP A 200 -18.72 -18.17 -2.87
CA ASP A 200 -20.05 -18.41 -2.32
C ASP A 200 -20.84 -17.09 -2.25
N LEU A 201 -21.80 -16.95 -3.16
CA LEU A 201 -22.71 -15.80 -3.24
C LEU A 201 -23.66 -15.71 -2.04
N ALA A 202 -24.00 -16.83 -1.40
CA ALA A 202 -24.85 -16.81 -0.22
C ALA A 202 -24.06 -16.23 0.95
N LEU A 203 -22.82 -16.67 1.13
CA LEU A 203 -21.92 -16.10 2.14
C LEU A 203 -21.67 -14.60 1.92
N ALA A 204 -21.47 -14.17 0.67
CA ALA A 204 -21.31 -12.75 0.36
C ALA A 204 -22.54 -11.91 0.78
N ALA A 205 -23.75 -12.44 0.56
CA ALA A 205 -25.00 -11.80 1.00
C ALA A 205 -25.14 -11.80 2.54
N GLU A 206 -24.76 -12.88 3.21
CA GLU A 206 -24.74 -12.95 4.69
C GLU A 206 -23.76 -11.92 5.29
N ILE A 207 -22.59 -11.73 4.68
CA ILE A 207 -21.62 -10.71 5.12
C ILE A 207 -22.21 -9.30 4.97
N GLU A 208 -22.87 -9.00 3.85
CA GLU A 208 -23.56 -7.72 3.64
C GLU A 208 -24.63 -7.49 4.71
N GLU A 209 -25.50 -8.47 4.96
CA GLU A 209 -26.56 -8.38 5.96
C GLU A 209 -26.00 -8.21 7.39
N ALA A 210 -24.95 -8.97 7.72
CA ALA A 210 -24.28 -8.88 9.02
C ALA A 210 -23.64 -7.50 9.23
N TRP A 211 -23.00 -6.93 8.21
CA TRP A 211 -22.44 -5.59 8.29
C TRP A 211 -23.51 -4.51 8.40
N ILE A 212 -24.61 -4.60 7.65
CA ILE A 212 -25.75 -3.67 7.77
C ILE A 212 -26.31 -3.71 9.20
N THR A 213 -26.48 -4.92 9.74
CA THR A 213 -26.99 -5.14 11.10
C THR A 213 -26.04 -4.58 12.15
N TRP A 214 -24.74 -4.89 12.05
CA TRP A 214 -23.71 -4.35 12.96
C TRP A 214 -23.62 -2.82 12.86
N SER A 215 -23.73 -2.25 11.66
CA SER A 215 -23.69 -0.79 11.43
C SER A 215 -24.85 -0.07 12.11
N LYS A 216 -26.05 -0.67 12.13
CA LYS A 216 -27.23 -0.11 12.79
C LYS A 216 -27.11 -0.07 14.32
N LYS A 217 -26.17 -0.81 14.92
CA LYS A 217 -25.95 -0.82 16.38
C LYS A 217 -25.23 0.43 16.90
N GLY A 218 -24.36 1.06 16.11
CA GLY A 218 -23.50 2.16 16.58
C GLY A 218 -23.92 3.53 16.04
N GLU A 219 -23.64 4.61 16.75
CA GLU A 219 -24.12 5.97 16.41
C GLU A 219 -23.61 6.53 15.07
N ALA A 220 -22.57 5.91 14.48
CA ALA A 220 -21.96 6.36 13.23
C ALA A 220 -22.91 6.34 12.02
N HIS A 221 -23.96 5.51 12.03
CA HIS A 221 -24.96 5.51 10.96
C HIS A 221 -25.79 6.80 11.03
N GLY A 222 -25.78 7.60 9.95
CA GLY A 222 -26.53 8.86 9.89
C GLY A 222 -25.83 10.09 10.52
N CYS A 223 -24.58 9.96 11.00
CA CYS A 223 -23.81 11.08 11.56
C CYS A 223 -23.53 12.24 10.58
N SER A 224 -23.69 12.07 9.26
CA SER A 224 -23.30 13.07 8.25
C SER A 224 -24.34 14.15 7.96
N GLY A 225 -25.46 14.22 8.71
CA GLY A 225 -26.57 15.13 8.41
C GLY A 225 -27.25 14.86 7.04
N ARG A 226 -26.82 13.78 6.37
CA ARG A 226 -27.43 13.17 5.18
C ARG A 226 -27.90 11.76 5.56
N PRO A 227 -28.92 11.21 4.88
CA PRO A 227 -29.33 9.83 5.06
C PRO A 227 -28.29 8.89 4.41
N ASP A 228 -27.10 8.78 4.99
CA ASP A 228 -26.14 7.73 4.68
C ASP A 228 -26.57 6.47 5.43
N SER A 229 -27.54 5.76 4.85
CA SER A 229 -27.92 4.46 5.36
C SER A 229 -26.77 3.46 5.15
N PRO A 230 -26.60 2.45 6.02
CA PRO A 230 -25.60 1.42 5.80
C PRO A 230 -25.70 0.81 4.39
N GLU A 231 -26.90 0.52 3.91
CA GLU A 231 -27.15 -0.03 2.58
C GLU A 231 -26.57 0.84 1.46
N ARG A 232 -26.68 2.18 1.60
CA ARG A 232 -26.10 3.12 0.65
C ARG A 232 -24.57 3.09 0.71
N ALA A 233 -23.99 3.08 1.92
CA ALA A 233 -22.55 3.02 2.09
C ALA A 233 -21.96 1.72 1.55
N TRP A 234 -22.59 0.57 1.80
CA TRP A 234 -22.17 -0.73 1.25
C TRP A 234 -22.05 -0.70 -0.27
N ARG A 235 -23.07 -0.20 -0.97
CA ARG A 235 -23.08 -0.06 -2.44
C ARG A 235 -22.04 0.92 -2.97
N SER A 236 -21.62 1.87 -2.13
CA SER A 236 -20.63 2.87 -2.48
C SER A 236 -19.20 2.39 -2.30
N PHE A 237 -18.97 1.35 -1.51
CA PHE A 237 -17.65 0.76 -1.37
C PHE A 237 -17.18 0.25 -2.73
N ARG A 238 -15.92 0.57 -3.02
CA ARG A 238 -15.20 0.15 -4.21
C ARG A 238 -13.95 -0.56 -3.74
N ASP A 239 -13.39 -1.38 -4.62
CA ASP A 239 -12.10 -2.02 -4.35
C ASP A 239 -11.03 -0.94 -4.11
N VAL A 240 -10.56 -0.85 -2.86
CA VAL A 240 -9.48 0.05 -2.45
C VAL A 240 -8.27 -0.83 -2.21
N ARG A 241 -7.25 -0.69 -3.07
CA ARG A 241 -6.02 -1.53 -3.06
C ARG A 241 -5.29 -1.59 -1.71
N GLU A 242 -5.57 -0.66 -0.81
CA GLU A 242 -4.91 -0.54 0.50
C GLU A 242 -5.66 -1.26 1.63
N ILE A 243 -6.92 -1.66 1.41
CA ILE A 243 -7.75 -2.34 2.41
C ILE A 243 -7.94 -3.80 1.99
N SER A 244 -7.57 -4.73 2.88
CA SER A 244 -7.69 -6.16 2.64
C SER A 244 -8.55 -6.83 3.71
N SER A 245 -8.82 -8.14 3.54
CA SER A 245 -9.45 -8.96 4.58
C SER A 245 -8.71 -8.91 5.93
N GLY A 246 -7.38 -8.72 5.92
CA GLY A 246 -6.58 -8.52 7.14
C GLY A 246 -7.02 -7.30 7.96
N THR A 247 -7.57 -6.27 7.31
CA THR A 247 -8.08 -5.08 7.99
C THR A 247 -9.31 -5.40 8.84
N PHE A 248 -10.19 -6.28 8.36
CA PHE A 248 -11.36 -6.75 9.14
C PHE A 248 -10.89 -7.42 10.44
N TRP A 249 -9.97 -8.39 10.33
CA TRP A 249 -9.48 -9.15 11.48
C TRP A 249 -8.77 -8.26 12.50
N TYR A 250 -8.00 -7.27 12.04
CA TYR A 250 -7.39 -6.28 12.91
C TYR A 250 -8.44 -5.48 13.69
N LEU A 251 -9.42 -4.90 12.98
CA LEU A 251 -10.47 -4.10 13.60
C LEU A 251 -11.37 -4.93 14.53
N ALA A 252 -11.68 -6.17 14.17
CA ALA A 252 -12.44 -7.08 15.02
C ALA A 252 -11.73 -7.31 16.37
N ARG A 253 -10.41 -7.59 16.35
CA ARG A 253 -9.62 -7.77 17.58
C ARG A 253 -9.58 -6.51 18.41
N ASP A 254 -9.38 -5.37 17.77
CA ASP A 254 -9.35 -4.06 18.43
C ASP A 254 -10.71 -3.69 19.06
N LEU A 255 -11.80 -4.28 18.56
CA LEU A 255 -13.14 -4.23 19.14
C LEU A 255 -13.42 -5.35 20.16
N GLY A 256 -12.41 -6.13 20.53
CA GLY A 256 -12.50 -7.14 21.60
C GLY A 256 -12.84 -8.55 21.13
N TRP A 257 -12.86 -8.84 19.83
CA TRP A 257 -12.99 -10.22 19.35
C TRP A 257 -11.70 -11.01 19.64
N ALA A 258 -11.84 -12.09 20.42
CA ALA A 258 -10.71 -12.90 20.87
C ALA A 258 -10.49 -14.18 20.04
N GLY A 259 -11.23 -14.38 18.95
CA GLY A 259 -11.28 -15.66 18.22
C GLY A 259 -12.19 -16.69 18.90
N ARG A 260 -12.64 -17.71 18.15
CA ARG A 260 -13.16 -18.92 18.81
C ARG A 260 -12.00 -19.50 19.60
N ASP A 261 -12.27 -19.84 20.84
CA ASP A 261 -11.36 -20.43 21.81
C ASP A 261 -10.93 -21.86 21.38
N ARG A 262 -10.44 -22.05 20.15
CA ARG A 262 -9.35 -22.98 19.96
C ARG A 262 -8.23 -22.32 20.72
N ARG A 263 -7.84 -22.92 21.84
CA ARG A 263 -6.55 -22.67 22.49
C ARG A 263 -5.48 -22.78 21.40
N VAL A 264 -5.25 -21.71 20.67
CA VAL A 264 -4.00 -21.47 19.98
C VAL A 264 -3.06 -21.43 21.17
N PRO A 265 -2.22 -22.47 21.35
CA PRO A 265 -1.21 -22.36 22.37
C PRO A 265 -0.51 -21.03 22.08
N PRO A 266 -0.43 -20.11 23.04
CA PRO A 266 0.11 -18.78 22.79
C PRO A 266 1.40 -18.95 22.00
N ILE A 267 1.70 -18.02 21.08
CA ILE A 267 3.02 -17.98 20.45
C ILE A 267 4.01 -17.90 21.60
N PHE A 268 4.48 -19.05 22.03
CA PHE A 268 5.36 -19.17 23.16
C PHE A 268 6.68 -18.67 22.60
N PRO A 269 7.29 -17.65 23.22
CA PRO A 269 8.68 -17.30 22.90
C PRO A 269 9.45 -18.61 22.77
N MET A 270 10.29 -18.75 21.75
CA MET A 270 11.04 -19.99 21.49
C MET A 270 11.69 -20.55 22.76
N GLU A 271 12.10 -19.66 23.67
CA GLU A 271 12.57 -19.92 25.03
C GLU A 271 11.61 -20.73 25.91
N ARG A 272 10.29 -20.46 25.90
CA ARG A 272 9.30 -21.23 26.68
C ARG A 272 9.04 -22.60 26.07
N SER A 273 8.98 -22.70 24.74
CA SER A 273 8.85 -24.00 24.06
C SER A 273 10.09 -24.86 24.30
N LEU A 274 11.28 -24.24 24.30
CA LEU A 274 12.53 -24.89 24.64
C LEU A 274 12.54 -25.37 26.10
N LEU A 275 12.13 -24.53 27.04
CA LEU A 275 12.07 -24.88 28.47
C LEU A 275 11.08 -26.02 28.75
N ALA A 276 9.89 -25.98 28.12
CA ALA A 276 8.87 -27.02 28.27
C ALA A 276 9.22 -28.33 27.55
N ALA A 277 9.90 -28.26 26.39
CA ALA A 277 10.46 -29.44 25.74
C ALA A 277 11.55 -30.08 26.60
N SER A 278 12.40 -29.26 27.22
CA SER A 278 13.47 -29.71 28.13
C SER A 278 12.92 -30.35 29.42
N SER A 279 11.65 -30.12 29.77
CA SER A 279 11.00 -30.75 30.92
C SER A 279 10.24 -32.05 30.57
N GLY A 280 10.45 -32.61 29.38
CA GLY A 280 9.87 -33.91 28.97
C GLY A 280 8.56 -33.80 28.19
N SER A 281 8.10 -32.61 27.80
CA SER A 281 6.85 -32.48 27.06
C SER A 281 7.02 -32.79 25.57
N GLU A 282 6.54 -33.96 25.13
CA GLU A 282 6.56 -34.39 23.73
C GLU A 282 5.88 -33.39 22.77
N GLU A 283 4.74 -32.83 23.17
CA GLU A 283 4.00 -31.84 22.37
C GLU A 283 4.83 -30.55 22.17
N HIS A 284 5.57 -30.10 23.19
CA HIS A 284 6.44 -28.94 23.04
C HIS A 284 7.68 -29.26 22.21
N LEU A 285 8.22 -30.47 22.32
CA LEU A 285 9.30 -30.93 21.45
C LEU A 285 8.85 -30.98 19.98
N ARG A 286 7.62 -31.45 19.71
CA ARG A 286 7.00 -31.46 18.37
C ARG A 286 6.81 -30.05 17.81
N ARG A 287 6.34 -29.09 18.64
CA ARG A 287 6.22 -27.67 18.22
C ARG A 287 7.57 -27.04 17.94
N LEU A 288 8.57 -27.32 18.78
CA LEU A 288 9.92 -26.84 18.58
C LEU A 288 10.51 -27.40 17.27
N ALA A 289 10.31 -28.70 17.02
CA ALA A 289 10.73 -29.34 15.77
C ALA A 289 10.11 -28.68 14.55
N ARG A 290 8.78 -28.46 14.56
CA ARG A 290 8.07 -27.76 13.49
C ARG A 290 8.62 -26.35 13.23
N THR A 291 8.87 -25.60 14.30
CA THR A 291 9.38 -24.22 14.21
C THR A 291 10.76 -24.20 13.57
N LEU A 292 11.69 -25.01 14.09
CA LEU A 292 13.06 -25.08 13.58
C LEU A 292 13.12 -25.59 12.14
N LEU A 293 12.32 -26.60 11.77
CA LEU A 293 12.26 -27.10 10.40
C LEU A 293 11.70 -26.05 9.44
N ASN A 294 10.71 -25.25 9.86
CA ASN A 294 10.19 -24.15 9.05
C ASN A 294 11.22 -23.03 8.85
N ASP A 295 11.98 -22.69 9.90
CA ASP A 295 12.93 -21.57 9.87
C ASP A 295 14.27 -21.92 9.20
N LEU A 296 14.76 -23.15 9.42
CA LEU A 296 16.10 -23.60 8.99
C LEU A 296 16.06 -24.62 7.85
N GLY A 297 14.89 -25.22 7.58
CA GLY A 297 14.67 -26.20 6.51
C GLY A 297 14.82 -27.65 6.95
N ALA A 298 14.09 -28.54 6.28
CA ALA A 298 14.05 -29.99 6.57
C ALA A 298 15.37 -30.75 6.42
N GLY A 299 16.35 -30.18 5.71
CA GLY A 299 17.65 -30.80 5.45
C GLY A 299 18.76 -30.38 6.41
N ASP A 300 18.46 -29.49 7.37
CA ASP A 300 19.48 -28.97 8.27
C ASP A 300 19.83 -29.98 9.37
N MET A 301 21.07 -30.50 9.34
CA MET A 301 21.57 -31.42 10.35
C MET A 301 21.63 -30.78 11.74
N ALA A 302 21.81 -29.45 11.83
CA ALA A 302 21.87 -28.77 13.12
C ALA A 302 20.51 -28.81 13.84
N THR A 303 19.41 -28.64 13.10
CA THR A 303 18.03 -28.79 13.59
C THR A 303 17.79 -30.19 14.18
N ASP A 304 18.17 -31.24 13.46
CA ASP A 304 18.05 -32.63 13.93
C ASP A 304 18.84 -32.87 15.21
N HIS A 305 20.09 -32.41 15.25
CA HIS A 305 20.96 -32.58 16.41
C HIS A 305 20.44 -31.83 17.63
N LEU A 306 19.90 -30.61 17.45
CA LEU A 306 19.33 -29.81 18.51
C LEU A 306 18.08 -30.47 19.11
N ILE A 307 17.14 -30.93 18.27
CA ILE A 307 15.92 -31.59 18.73
C ILE A 307 16.25 -32.90 19.45
N LYS A 308 17.21 -33.69 18.92
CA LYS A 308 17.69 -34.91 19.59
C LYS A 308 18.36 -34.62 20.92
N ALA A 309 19.19 -33.57 21.00
CA ALA A 309 19.85 -33.18 22.24
C ALA A 309 18.83 -32.78 23.32
N ILE A 310 17.84 -31.95 22.96
CA ILE A 310 16.79 -31.51 23.87
C ILE A 310 15.95 -32.71 24.33
N GLY A 311 15.47 -33.54 23.41
CA GLY A 311 14.67 -34.73 23.75
C GLY A 311 15.42 -35.70 24.66
N ARG A 312 16.71 -35.96 24.40
CA ARG A 312 17.55 -36.81 25.26
C ARG A 312 17.75 -36.21 26.65
N SER A 313 18.01 -34.89 26.74
CA SER A 313 18.16 -34.20 28.02
C SER A 313 16.88 -34.24 28.87
N ALA A 314 15.74 -34.35 28.20
CA ALA A 314 14.41 -34.44 28.79
C ALA A 314 13.94 -35.89 29.03
N GLU A 315 14.83 -36.88 28.87
CA GLU A 315 14.56 -38.32 29.00
C GLU A 315 13.43 -38.85 28.08
N ILE A 316 13.13 -38.15 26.97
CA ILE A 316 12.16 -38.62 25.98
C ILE A 316 12.79 -39.79 25.20
N PRO A 317 12.10 -40.94 25.06
CA PRO A 317 12.64 -42.10 24.36
C PRO A 317 13.08 -41.77 22.92
N GLU A 318 14.21 -42.32 22.49
CA GLU A 318 14.78 -42.02 21.16
C GLU A 318 13.84 -42.38 20.01
N SER A 319 13.01 -43.41 20.17
CA SER A 319 11.97 -43.78 19.20
C SER A 319 10.91 -42.68 19.03
N VAL A 320 10.51 -42.00 20.11
CA VAL A 320 9.54 -40.89 20.08
C VAL A 320 10.14 -39.65 19.42
N ILE A 321 11.40 -39.33 19.74
CA ILE A 321 12.14 -38.23 19.09
C ILE A 321 12.22 -38.47 17.59
N PHE A 322 12.54 -39.71 17.17
CA PHE A 322 12.62 -40.10 15.77
C PHE A 322 11.26 -40.00 15.06
N GLU A 323 10.18 -40.44 15.70
CA GLU A 323 8.81 -40.30 15.18
C GLU A 323 8.43 -38.84 14.96
N ILE A 324 8.69 -37.96 15.94
CA ILE A 324 8.42 -36.52 15.85
C ILE A 324 9.16 -35.89 14.66
N LEU A 325 10.47 -36.15 14.55
CA LEU A 325 11.29 -35.61 13.46
C LEU A 325 10.81 -36.09 12.10
N THR A 326 10.46 -37.37 11.98
CA THR A 326 9.97 -37.96 10.73
C THR A 326 8.64 -37.34 10.31
N ALA A 327 7.69 -37.21 11.25
CA ALA A 327 6.36 -36.66 10.98
C ALA A 327 6.42 -35.18 10.58
N GLU A 328 7.15 -34.35 11.32
CA GLU A 328 7.22 -32.91 11.01
C GLU A 328 8.05 -32.65 9.74
N ARG A 329 9.02 -33.50 9.41
CA ARG A 329 9.75 -33.42 8.13
C ARG A 329 8.87 -33.77 6.94
N ALA A 330 8.08 -34.84 7.03
CA ALA A 330 7.13 -35.21 5.99
C ALA A 330 6.16 -34.04 5.70
N ARG A 331 5.62 -33.45 6.78
CA ARG A 331 4.75 -32.27 6.70
C ARG A 331 5.44 -31.07 6.03
N TRP A 332 6.69 -30.80 6.38
CA TRP A 332 7.45 -29.70 5.77
C TRP A 332 7.61 -29.90 4.26
N TYR A 333 7.88 -31.13 3.81
CA TYR A 333 8.00 -31.44 2.39
C TYR A 333 6.68 -31.29 1.64
N GLU A 334 5.55 -31.69 2.23
CA GLU A 334 4.21 -31.49 1.66
C GLU A 334 3.93 -30.00 1.43
N ILE A 335 4.10 -29.17 2.48
CA ILE A 335 3.88 -27.71 2.41
C ILE A 335 4.83 -27.07 1.37
N THR A 336 6.10 -27.49 1.36
CA THR A 336 7.08 -26.94 0.43
C THR A 336 6.78 -27.33 -1.02
N ALA A 337 6.30 -28.54 -1.27
CA ALA A 337 5.89 -28.98 -2.61
C ALA A 337 4.66 -28.20 -3.12
N GLU A 338 3.69 -27.93 -2.26
CA GLU A 338 2.53 -27.08 -2.57
C GLU A 338 2.98 -25.65 -2.91
N LEU A 339 3.86 -25.05 -2.10
CA LEU A 339 4.39 -23.71 -2.33
C LEU A 339 5.20 -23.62 -3.63
N ILE A 340 6.03 -24.62 -3.95
CA ILE A 340 6.78 -24.67 -5.22
C ILE A 340 5.82 -24.77 -6.40
N THR A 341 4.76 -25.57 -6.29
CA THR A 341 3.75 -25.71 -7.34
C THR A 341 3.03 -24.39 -7.58
N HIS A 342 2.63 -23.71 -6.50
CA HIS A 342 1.98 -22.40 -6.57
C HIS A 342 2.91 -21.32 -7.15
N ALA A 343 4.20 -21.32 -6.78
CA ALA A 343 5.19 -20.39 -7.32
C ALA A 343 5.39 -20.58 -8.83
N LYS A 344 5.46 -21.83 -9.30
CA LYS A 344 5.55 -22.15 -10.74
C LYS A 344 4.32 -21.69 -11.52
N GLU A 345 3.12 -21.88 -10.96
CA GLU A 345 1.89 -21.42 -11.61
C GLU A 345 1.82 -19.89 -11.65
N THR A 346 2.26 -19.21 -10.59
CA THR A 346 2.35 -17.74 -10.55
C THR A 346 3.33 -17.20 -11.61
N GLU A 347 4.49 -17.83 -11.78
CA GLU A 347 5.47 -17.46 -12.80
C GLU A 347 4.95 -17.70 -14.23
N ARG A 348 4.23 -18.81 -14.44
CA ARG A 348 3.53 -19.10 -15.69
C ARG A 348 2.48 -18.03 -16.01
N MET A 349 1.64 -17.65 -15.04
CA MET A 349 0.62 -16.62 -15.22
C MET A 349 1.24 -15.25 -15.52
N ARG A 350 2.37 -14.91 -14.89
CA ARG A 350 3.12 -13.69 -15.20
C ARG A 350 3.64 -13.68 -16.64
N THR A 351 4.19 -14.80 -17.09
CA THR A 351 4.69 -14.96 -18.46
C THR A 351 3.57 -14.80 -19.50
N LEU A 352 2.38 -15.36 -19.22
CA LEU A 352 1.19 -15.19 -20.06
C LEU A 352 0.72 -13.74 -20.09
N ALA A 353 0.69 -13.05 -18.95
CA ALA A 353 0.30 -11.64 -18.87
C ALA A 353 1.26 -10.73 -19.66
N ASP A 354 2.56 -10.99 -19.62
CA ASP A 354 3.55 -10.23 -20.39
C ASP A 354 3.49 -10.56 -21.90
N ALA A 355 3.14 -11.78 -22.28
CA ALA A 355 2.87 -12.13 -23.68
C ALA A 355 1.60 -11.42 -24.20
N PHE A 356 0.54 -11.37 -23.40
CA PHE A 356 -0.69 -10.66 -23.75
C PHE A 356 -0.46 -9.16 -23.94
N ARG A 357 0.28 -8.51 -23.02
CA ARG A 357 0.62 -7.09 -23.11
C ARG A 357 1.40 -6.75 -24.39
N ARG A 358 2.38 -7.58 -24.77
CA ARG A 358 3.11 -7.41 -26.03
C ARG A 358 2.20 -7.55 -27.25
N GLY A 359 1.27 -8.52 -27.23
CA GLY A 359 0.28 -8.66 -28.29
C GLY A 359 -0.65 -7.43 -28.40
N GLU A 360 -1.06 -6.83 -27.28
CA GLU A 360 -1.83 -5.59 -27.29
C GLU A 360 -1.03 -4.39 -27.81
N GLU A 361 0.25 -4.28 -27.47
CA GLU A 361 1.15 -3.24 -27.98
C GLU A 361 1.31 -3.35 -29.51
N GLU A 362 1.60 -4.55 -30.03
CA GLU A 362 1.71 -4.83 -31.48
C GLU A 362 0.40 -4.54 -32.24
N LEU A 363 -0.75 -4.89 -31.66
CA LEU A 363 -2.06 -4.59 -32.24
C LEU A 363 -2.36 -3.10 -32.26
N ASN A 364 -1.98 -2.36 -31.21
CA ASN A 364 -2.16 -0.91 -31.16
C ASN A 364 -1.24 -0.21 -32.17
N GLU A 365 0.02 -0.61 -32.28
CA GLU A 365 0.95 -0.09 -33.30
C GLU A 365 0.40 -0.33 -34.72
N THR A 366 -0.07 -1.55 -35.02
CA THR A 366 -0.66 -1.89 -36.32
C THR A 366 -1.91 -1.06 -36.63
N ARG A 367 -2.77 -0.86 -35.62
CA ARG A 367 -3.98 -0.04 -35.76
C ARG A 367 -3.60 1.41 -36.03
N ASP A 368 -2.60 1.91 -35.33
CA ASP A 368 -2.17 3.29 -35.42
C ASP A 368 -1.51 3.57 -36.79
N GLU A 369 -0.70 2.64 -37.30
CA GLU A 369 -0.19 2.69 -38.66
C GLU A 369 -1.30 2.69 -39.71
N LEU A 370 -2.31 1.82 -39.57
CA LEU A 370 -3.44 1.73 -40.50
C LEU A 370 -4.27 3.03 -40.50
N MET A 371 -4.46 3.63 -39.33
CA MET A 371 -5.15 4.91 -39.17
C MET A 371 -4.35 6.05 -39.81
N ALA A 372 -3.04 6.12 -39.56
CA ALA A 372 -2.15 7.09 -40.19
C ALA A 372 -2.18 6.97 -41.73
N GLN A 373 -2.14 5.74 -42.28
CA GLN A 373 -2.26 5.50 -43.72
C GLN A 373 -3.59 5.98 -44.29
N ARG A 374 -4.72 5.71 -43.61
CA ARG A 374 -6.05 6.18 -44.02
C ARG A 374 -6.16 7.70 -43.99
N PHE A 375 -5.65 8.34 -42.94
CA PHE A 375 -5.63 9.81 -42.85
C PHE A 375 -4.72 10.43 -43.91
N MET A 376 -3.57 9.82 -44.21
CA MET A 376 -2.69 10.27 -45.29
C MET A 376 -3.37 10.16 -46.67
N ALA A 377 -4.11 9.08 -46.93
CA ALA A 377 -4.89 8.92 -48.16
C ALA A 377 -5.99 10.00 -48.25
N LEU A 378 -6.73 10.23 -47.16
CA LEU A 378 -7.77 11.25 -47.10
C LEU A 378 -7.20 12.66 -47.31
N ALA A 379 -6.10 13.00 -46.63
CA ALA A 379 -5.44 14.30 -46.77
C ALA A 379 -4.98 14.56 -48.21
N ARG A 380 -4.51 13.53 -48.93
CA ARG A 380 -4.12 13.62 -50.35
C ARG A 380 -5.30 13.91 -51.28
N SER A 381 -6.51 13.48 -50.92
CA SER A 381 -7.72 13.80 -51.70
C SER A 381 -8.24 15.23 -51.51
N LEU A 382 -7.74 15.97 -50.51
CA LEU A 382 -8.19 17.35 -50.25
C LEU A 382 -7.68 18.34 -51.31
N PRO A 383 -8.39 19.48 -51.51
CA PRO A 383 -7.93 20.60 -52.33
C PRO A 383 -6.55 21.13 -51.89
N PRO A 384 -5.73 21.72 -52.80
CA PRO A 384 -4.35 22.09 -52.52
C PRO A 384 -4.15 22.97 -51.26
N ALA A 385 -5.05 23.92 -51.03
CA ALA A 385 -4.97 24.84 -49.88
C ALA A 385 -5.17 24.13 -48.52
N GLN A 386 -5.93 23.03 -48.49
CA GLN A 386 -6.25 22.29 -47.26
C GLN A 386 -5.29 21.11 -47.04
N ARG A 387 -4.82 20.49 -48.13
CA ARG A 387 -3.89 19.35 -48.13
C ARG A 387 -2.62 19.60 -47.34
N SER A 388 -2.01 20.78 -47.50
CA SER A 388 -0.72 21.11 -46.86
C SER A 388 -0.83 21.25 -45.33
N ASN A 389 -1.98 21.68 -44.82
CA ASN A 389 -2.24 21.77 -43.38
C ASN A 389 -2.60 20.40 -42.80
N ALA A 390 -3.43 19.62 -43.49
CA ALA A 390 -3.80 18.27 -43.08
C ALA A 390 -2.57 17.34 -43.01
N LEU A 391 -1.68 17.37 -44.01
CA LEU A 391 -0.46 16.56 -44.01
C LEU A 391 0.53 16.97 -42.91
N ARG A 392 0.67 18.27 -42.61
CA ARG A 392 1.51 18.75 -41.50
C ARG A 392 0.99 18.29 -40.15
N TRP A 393 -0.33 18.32 -39.97
CA TRP A 393 -0.96 17.83 -38.74
C TRP A 393 -0.77 16.33 -38.56
N ILE A 394 -1.03 15.52 -39.60
CA ILE A 394 -0.85 14.05 -39.55
C ILE A 394 0.62 13.68 -39.25
N LYS A 395 1.58 14.32 -39.92
CA LYS A 395 3.02 14.06 -39.67
C LYS A 395 3.45 14.45 -38.26
N ARG A 396 2.88 15.52 -37.70
CA ARG A 396 3.17 15.96 -36.32
C ARG A 396 2.61 14.98 -35.30
N GLU A 397 1.37 14.56 -35.49
CA GLU A 397 0.64 13.82 -34.46
C GLU A 397 0.98 12.32 -34.45
N TRP A 398 1.37 11.78 -35.60
CA TRP A 398 1.62 10.34 -35.78
C TRP A 398 3.11 10.01 -36.00
N GLN A 399 4.00 11.01 -35.95
CA GLN A 399 5.46 10.87 -36.16
C GLN A 399 5.86 10.13 -37.45
N VAL A 400 4.99 10.11 -38.46
CA VAL A 400 5.26 9.42 -39.74
C VAL A 400 6.18 10.27 -40.61
N GLY A 401 7.32 9.70 -41.01
CA GLY A 401 8.35 10.31 -41.88
C GLY A 401 7.82 10.92 -43.18
#